data_AF-A0A7X7FTI8-F1
#
_entry.id   AF-A0A7X7FTI8-F1
#
_cell.length_a   1.000
_cell.length_b   1.000
_cell.length_c   1.000
_cell.angle_alpha   90.00
_cell.angle_beta   90.00
_cell.angle_gamma   90.00
#
_symmetry.space_group_name_H-M   'P 1'
#
loop_
_entity.id
_entity.type
_entity.pdbx_description
1 polymer ?
#
loop_
_entity_poly.entity_id
_entity_poly.type
_entity_poly.pdbx_seq_one_letter_code
_entity_poly.pdbx_strand_id
1 'polypeptide(L)' 'MDNDRIIIQLELSKQRGMFFIEKEGEKIALMTFRHSDNFHVIVDHTRVNDTYRNKGYAKL' A
#
# COMPACT_ATOMS: atom_id res chain seq x y z
N MET A 1 -6.63 6.53 -25.50
CA MET A 1 -7.43 6.62 -24.27
C MET A 1 -6.52 6.15 -23.14
N ASP A 2 -5.87 7.08 -22.44
CA ASP A 2 -4.97 6.74 -21.33
C ASP A 2 -5.81 6.52 -20.06
N ASN A 3 -6.29 5.29 -19.88
CA ASN A 3 -7.03 4.90 -18.68
C ASN A 3 -6.18 4.12 -17.66
N ASP A 4 -4.86 4.06 -17.83
CA ASP A 4 -3.96 3.36 -16.91
C ASP A 4 -3.51 4.24 -15.73
N ARG A 5 -4.48 4.89 -15.06
CA ARG A 5 -4.17 5.74 -13.90
C ARG A 5 -3.90 4.88 -12.67
N ILE A 6 -2.65 4.89 -12.24
CA ILE A 6 -2.23 4.33 -10.96
C ILE A 6 -2.20 5.46 -9.92
N ILE A 7 -2.82 5.24 -8.76
CA ILE A 7 -2.86 6.20 -7.66
C ILE A 7 -2.22 5.56 -6.44
N ILE A 8 -1.33 6.28 -5.77
CA ILE A 8 -0.73 5.88 -4.49
C ILE A 8 -1.38 6.71 -3.40
N GLN A 9 -1.88 6.06 -2.36
CA GLN A 9 -2.64 6.72 -1.29
C GLN A 9 -2.16 6.25 0.08
N LEU A 10 -2.39 7.10 1.08
CA LEU A 10 -2.16 6.83 2.49
C LEU A 10 -3.45 7.05 3.26
N GLU A 11 -3.91 6.02 3.97
CA GLU A 11 -4.98 6.11 4.95
C GLU A 11 -4.37 6.02 6.35
N LEU A 12 -4.72 6.96 7.24
CA LEU A 12 -4.27 6.98 8.65
C LEU A 12 -5.45 6.81 9.60
N SER A 13 -5.26 6.04 10.67
CA SER A 13 -6.24 5.87 11.74
C SER A 13 -5.56 5.64 13.08
N LYS A 14 -5.61 6.65 13.96
CA LYS A 14 -4.97 6.64 15.29
C LYS A 14 -3.50 6.24 15.20
N GLN A 15 -3.15 5.05 15.70
CA GLN A 15 -1.79 4.50 15.70
C GLN A 15 -1.51 3.57 14.50
N ARG A 16 -2.43 3.46 13.54
CA ARG A 16 -2.29 2.61 12.36
C ARG A 16 -2.29 3.44 11.08
N GLY A 17 -1.69 2.91 10.03
CA GLY A 17 -1.80 3.44 8.69
C GLY A 17 -1.74 2.36 7.64
N MET A 18 -2.11 2.73 6.41
CA MET A 18 -2.03 1.86 5.25
C MET A 18 -1.60 2.68 4.04
N PHE A 19 -0.52 2.26 3.41
CA PHE A 19 -0.22 2.64 2.03
C PHE A 19 -0.89 1.65 1.09
N PHE A 20 -1.47 2.14 0.00
CA PHE A 20 -1.99 1.27 -1.04
C PHE A 20 -1.84 1.88 -2.43
N ILE A 21 -1.78 1.00 -3.42
CA ILE A 21 -1.80 1.33 -4.83
C ILE A 21 -3.19 0.98 -5.36
N GLU A 22 -3.85 1.95 -5.97
CA GLU A 22 -5.13 1.79 -6.62
C GLU A 22 -4.99 1.88 -8.15
N LYS A 23 -5.64 0.96 -8.85
CA LYS A 23 -5.81 1.02 -10.30
C LYS A 23 -7.26 0.64 -10.62
N GLU A 24 -7.94 1.45 -11.43
CA GLU A 24 -9.33 1.21 -11.85
C GLU A 24 -10.31 1.01 -10.66
N GLY A 25 -10.08 1.72 -9.54
CA GLY A 25 -10.89 1.61 -8.32
C GLY A 25 -10.55 0.40 -7.43
N GLU A 26 -9.59 -0.45 -7.83
CA GLU A 26 -9.16 -1.61 -7.06
C GLU A 26 -7.81 -1.39 -6.36
N LYS A 27 -7.73 -1.78 -5.08
CA LYS A 27 -6.46 -1.82 -4.32
C LYS A 27 -5.62 -3.02 -4.79
N ILE A 28 -4.68 -2.78 -5.68
CA ILE A 28 -3.84 -3.83 -6.30
C ILE A 28 -2.58 -4.18 -5.46
N ALA A 29 -2.20 -3.31 -4.54
CA ALA A 29 -1.16 -3.58 -3.53
C ALA A 29 -1.43 -2.75 -2.28
N LEU A 30 -1.06 -3.27 -1.11
CA LEU A 30 -1.16 -2.57 0.15
C LEU A 30 -0.06 -2.98 1.13
N MET A 31 0.26 -2.04 2.02
CA MET A 31 1.10 -2.26 3.19
C MET A 31 0.45 -1.54 4.38
N THR A 32 0.10 -2.29 5.43
CA THR A 32 -0.35 -1.72 6.71
C THR A 32 0.80 -1.60 7.69
N PHE A 33 0.73 -0.60 8.54
CA PHE A 33 1.72 -0.34 9.58
C PHE A 33 1.09 0.20 10.85
N ARG A 34 1.88 0.17 11.92
CA ARG A 34 1.56 0.78 13.21
C ARG A 34 2.71 1.61 13.72
N HIS A 35 2.40 2.71 14.39
CA HIS A 35 3.39 3.46 15.15
C HIS A 35 3.82 2.65 16.38
N SER A 36 5.12 2.41 16.54
CA SER A 36 5.67 1.91 17.82
C SER A 36 6.05 3.05 18.75
N ASP A 37 6.46 4.18 18.18
CA ASP A 37 6.65 5.46 18.85
C ASP A 37 6.52 6.62 17.83
N ASN A 38 6.98 7.82 18.19
CA ASN A 38 6.88 9.01 17.34
C ASN A 38 7.78 8.99 16.09
N PHE A 39 8.78 8.11 16.05
CA PHE A 39 9.79 8.05 15.00
C PHE A 39 9.82 6.71 14.27
N HIS A 40 9.23 5.67 14.85
CA HIS A 40 9.29 4.31 14.33
C HIS A 40 7.90 3.77 14.00
N VAL A 41 7.85 2.98 12.92
CA VAL A 41 6.68 2.20 12.54
C VAL A 41 7.05 0.72 12.40
N ILE A 42 6.11 -0.15 12.74
CA ILE A 42 6.18 -1.59 12.51
C ILE A 42 5.27 -1.90 11.32
N VAL A 43 5.81 -2.54 10.29
CA VAL A 43 5.03 -3.06 9.17
C VAL A 43 4.28 -4.31 9.63
N ASP A 44 2.94 -4.28 9.54
CA ASP A 44 2.06 -5.34 10.02
C ASP A 44 1.77 -6.37 8.92
N HIS A 45 1.41 -5.90 7.73
CA HIS A 45 1.00 -6.75 6.63
C HIS A 45 1.27 -6.11 5.28
N THR A 46 1.79 -6.89 4.33
CA THR A 46 1.98 -6.48 2.94
C THR A 46 1.30 -7.49 2.03
N ARG A 47 0.55 -7.00 1.05
CA ARG A 47 -0.11 -7.84 0.03
C ARG A 47 -0.03 -7.17 -1.34
N VAL A 48 0.27 -7.97 -2.35
CA VAL A 48 0.17 -7.59 -3.77
C VAL A 48 -0.78 -8.56 -4.44
N ASN A 49 -1.70 -8.04 -5.27
CA ASN A 49 -2.57 -8.86 -6.10
C ASN A 49 -1.70 -9.71 -7.06
N ASP A 50 -2.03 -11.00 -7.21
CA ASP A 50 -1.21 -11.96 -7.94
C ASP A 50 -0.96 -11.57 -9.40
N THR A 51 -1.92 -10.91 -10.05
CA THR A 51 -1.80 -10.36 -11.41
C THR A 51 -0.67 -9.33 -11.53
N TYR A 52 -0.25 -8.74 -10.41
CA TYR A 52 0.77 -7.70 -10.32
C TYR A 52 2.05 -8.18 -9.62
N ARG A 53 2.22 -9.50 -9.44
CA ARG A 53 3.49 -10.05 -8.94
C ARG A 53 4.67 -9.66 -9.84
N ASN A 54 5.85 -9.60 -9.22
CA ASN A 54 7.12 -9.27 -9.88
C ASN A 54 7.19 -7.87 -10.54
N LYS A 55 6.21 -6.99 -10.27
CA LYS A 55 6.20 -5.58 -10.72
C LYS A 55 6.92 -4.63 -9.76
N GLY A 56 7.46 -5.15 -8.66
CA GLY A 56 8.19 -4.36 -7.66
C GLY A 56 7.32 -3.63 -6.63
N TYR A 57 6.01 -3.87 -6.58
CA TYR A 57 5.07 -3.15 -5.70
C TYR A 57 5.24 -3.44 -4.20
N ALA A 58 6.05 -4.43 -3.84
CA ALA A 58 6.45 -4.75 -2.47
C ALA A 58 7.96 -5.08 -2.40
N LYS A 59 8.76 -4.35 -3.19
CA LYS A 59 10.22 -4.58 -3.25
C LYS A 59 10.90 -4.04 -1.98
N LEU A 60 11.90 -4.79 -1.49
CA LEU A 60 12.87 -4.35 -0.48
C LEU A 60 14.03 -3.59 -1.12
#